data_AF-A0A8W8I4T4-F1
#
_entry.id   AF-A0A8W8I4T4-F1
#
_cell.length_a   1.000
_cell.length_b   1.000
_cell.length_c   1.000
_cell.angle_alpha   90.00
_cell.angle_beta   90.00
_cell.angle_gamma   90.00
#
_symmetry.space_group_name_H-M   'P 1'
#
loop_
_entity.id
_entity.type
_entity.pdbx_description
1 polymer ?
#
loop_
_entity_poly.entity_id
_entity_poly.type
_entity_poly.pdbx_seq_one_letter_code
_entity_poly.pdbx_strand_id
1 'polypeptide(L)'
;MESGIKRAEQMCRTRSSIAARENSRLRHQHGRGPCNIFILDTSSSLGEEGFRQMKEAFTGILDEYANHQNIDENVAVITCGRHTEFQRYYSNHYEDIKQALDNVEIGGPSPLTVAMYLSLESLKRDVSHSYVMGSFHIHPRIILISDGRPTDFTESISDDCPSNETERDASHLLDITRHIGKKHPIFCIPVGRNPDLRLLEFICAQSRGGKIINFRESKQFAKYSLNTKIASNLSFTMENDGNDRERIQTSLVCTFPEKVFTEMDLNDIYEICSKKFLYQPIDENTEVENDAYEERDPRMPSLGSRVKRGRDWRYPDQDKFGPGTVIGHSKRDGWLNVEWDTGSIHKYRYGSADLKTDKFDVQVCNEPRILNDELIATGCNVTRGPDWVWNDQDGGTGNIGSVLHVGSDGIVLVQWENGRRGTYRFGNYGFFDLKLCDPFSPEVTRYHLKKAALNSSVETEACTKGDQDLASKSSNDKTVEMTKKPILHVAKGKYFRNDIVSNKPSDIDTDGPTYPCTINQWLWKDDNGHWNQYSREVNARINQSYKRDPNSSVIVTIQDQAYRVVMAKSKQINLATREITEVKLLKNDSSP
;
A
#
# COMPACT_ATOMS: atom_id res chain seq x y z
N MET A 1 -14.99 11.62 -30.45
CA MET A 1 -15.23 10.17 -30.31
C MET A 1 -14.91 9.72 -28.89
N GLU A 2 -13.68 9.91 -28.39
CA GLU A 2 -13.29 9.65 -27.00
C GLU A 2 -14.18 10.34 -25.93
N SER A 3 -14.71 11.53 -26.25
CA SER A 3 -15.71 12.25 -25.43
C SER A 3 -17.09 11.57 -25.33
N GLY A 4 -17.43 10.72 -26.30
CA GLY A 4 -18.67 9.94 -26.31
C GLY A 4 -18.60 8.75 -25.35
N ILE A 5 -17.49 8.00 -25.40
CA ILE A 5 -17.23 6.85 -24.52
C ILE A 5 -17.22 7.29 -23.05
N LYS A 6 -16.42 8.31 -22.70
CA LYS A 6 -16.37 8.86 -21.33
C LYS A 6 -17.75 9.33 -20.83
N ARG A 7 -18.60 9.84 -21.73
CA ARG A 7 -19.99 10.22 -21.42
C ARG A 7 -20.89 9.00 -21.20
N ALA A 8 -20.79 7.97 -22.04
CA ALA A 8 -21.51 6.71 -21.88
C ALA A 8 -21.13 6.00 -20.57
N GLU A 9 -19.84 5.93 -20.25
CA GLU A 9 -19.34 5.41 -18.96
C GLU A 9 -19.90 6.21 -17.78
N GLN A 10 -19.85 7.55 -17.84
CA GLN A 10 -20.39 8.41 -16.78
C GLN A 10 -21.91 8.26 -16.63
N MET A 11 -22.64 8.10 -17.73
CA MET A 11 -24.08 7.82 -17.72
C MET A 11 -24.38 6.43 -17.13
N CYS A 12 -23.62 5.39 -17.50
CA CYS A 12 -23.74 4.05 -16.92
C CYS A 12 -23.47 4.11 -15.41
N ARG A 13 -22.34 4.68 -14.96
CA ARG A 13 -22.04 4.88 -13.53
C ARG A 13 -23.14 5.64 -12.79
N THR A 14 -23.72 6.68 -13.40
CA THR A 14 -24.83 7.44 -12.80
C THR A 14 -26.09 6.59 -12.67
N ARG A 15 -26.50 5.86 -13.71
CA ARG A 15 -27.65 4.93 -13.68
C ARG A 15 -27.43 3.82 -12.65
N SER A 16 -26.26 3.20 -12.65
CA SER A 16 -25.87 2.17 -11.67
C SER A 16 -25.89 2.69 -10.23
N SER A 17 -25.43 3.93 -10.00
CA SER A 17 -25.48 4.55 -8.67
C SER A 17 -26.92 4.87 -8.23
N ILE A 18 -27.84 5.18 -9.14
CA ILE A 18 -29.27 5.35 -8.82
C ILE A 18 -29.88 3.98 -8.47
N ALA A 19 -29.74 2.97 -9.34
CA ALA A 19 -30.27 1.63 -9.13
C ALA A 19 -29.76 1.00 -7.82
N ALA A 20 -28.46 1.14 -7.52
CA ALA A 20 -27.88 0.70 -6.26
C ALA A 20 -28.39 1.50 -5.05
N ARG A 21 -28.80 2.78 -5.22
CA ARG A 21 -29.33 3.61 -4.11
C ARG A 21 -30.75 3.19 -3.72
N GLU A 22 -31.58 2.90 -4.71
CA GLU A 22 -32.97 2.48 -4.48
C GLU A 22 -32.99 1.11 -3.81
N ASN A 23 -32.23 0.17 -4.35
CA ASN A 23 -32.05 -1.16 -3.78
C ASN A 23 -31.36 -1.16 -2.41
N SER A 24 -30.40 -0.25 -2.15
CA SER A 24 -29.77 -0.08 -0.83
C SER A 24 -30.76 0.24 0.31
N ARG A 25 -31.99 0.68 0.02
CA ARG A 25 -33.02 0.86 1.05
C ARG A 25 -33.57 -0.46 1.61
N LEU A 26 -33.30 -1.59 0.94
CA LEU A 26 -33.69 -2.93 1.37
C LEU A 26 -32.67 -3.58 2.34
N ARG A 27 -31.60 -2.85 2.73
CA ARG A 27 -30.51 -3.30 3.61
C ARG A 27 -30.91 -3.99 4.92
N HIS A 28 -32.12 -3.72 5.42
CA HIS A 28 -32.64 -4.38 6.62
C HIS A 28 -33.02 -5.86 6.42
N GLN A 29 -33.00 -6.36 5.18
CA GLN A 29 -33.34 -7.74 4.79
C GLN A 29 -32.09 -8.58 4.38
N HIS A 30 -30.89 -8.05 4.58
CA HIS A 30 -29.63 -8.67 4.14
C HIS A 30 -29.13 -9.74 5.11
N GLY A 31 -28.48 -10.79 4.57
CA GLY A 31 -27.72 -11.77 5.35
C GLY A 31 -26.44 -11.18 5.95
N ARG A 32 -25.86 -11.85 6.95
CA ARG A 32 -24.60 -11.42 7.62
C ARG A 32 -23.34 -12.15 7.15
N GLY A 33 -23.46 -13.13 6.26
CA GLY A 33 -22.33 -13.89 5.73
C GLY A 33 -21.56 -13.18 4.61
N PRO A 34 -20.67 -13.89 3.90
CA PRO A 34 -19.94 -13.35 2.76
C PRO A 34 -20.88 -12.85 1.66
N CYS A 35 -20.44 -11.83 0.91
CA CYS A 35 -21.23 -11.21 -0.14
C CYS A 35 -20.81 -11.73 -1.52
N ASN A 36 -21.78 -12.15 -2.33
CA ASN A 36 -21.58 -12.67 -3.69
C ASN A 36 -22.48 -11.90 -4.66
N ILE A 37 -21.91 -11.40 -5.75
CA ILE A 37 -22.64 -10.74 -6.84
C ILE A 37 -22.62 -11.69 -8.04
N PHE A 38 -23.79 -12.16 -8.45
CA PHE A 38 -23.95 -12.96 -9.66
C PHE A 38 -24.33 -12.05 -10.82
N ILE A 39 -23.53 -12.10 -11.89
CA ILE A 39 -23.89 -11.55 -13.19
C ILE A 39 -24.36 -12.74 -14.02
N LEU A 40 -25.66 -12.81 -14.25
CA LEU A 40 -26.31 -13.83 -15.06
C LEU A 40 -26.47 -13.27 -16.47
N ASP A 41 -25.70 -13.80 -17.40
CA ASP A 41 -25.93 -13.55 -18.81
C ASP A 41 -27.25 -14.23 -19.22
N THR A 42 -28.03 -13.48 -19.97
CA THR A 42 -29.37 -13.79 -20.46
C THR A 42 -29.53 -13.30 -21.90
N SER A 43 -28.42 -12.93 -22.55
CA SER A 43 -28.38 -12.43 -23.91
C SER A 43 -28.65 -13.53 -24.95
N SER A 44 -28.88 -13.10 -26.19
CA SER A 44 -29.22 -14.00 -27.30
C SER A 44 -28.09 -14.98 -27.67
N SER A 45 -26.83 -14.69 -27.33
CA SER A 45 -25.66 -15.48 -27.79
C SER A 45 -25.55 -16.84 -27.09
N LEU A 46 -26.03 -16.95 -25.85
CA LEU A 46 -26.11 -18.19 -25.08
C LEU A 46 -26.91 -19.30 -25.77
N GLY A 47 -28.00 -18.90 -26.43
CA GLY A 47 -29.09 -19.80 -26.84
C GLY A 47 -29.76 -20.53 -25.67
N GLU A 48 -30.79 -21.32 -25.97
CA GLU A 48 -31.58 -22.07 -24.97
C GLU A 48 -30.72 -22.98 -24.08
N GLU A 49 -29.71 -23.65 -24.66
CA GLU A 49 -28.83 -24.54 -23.92
C GLU A 49 -27.88 -23.79 -22.97
N GLY A 50 -27.33 -22.63 -23.38
CA GLY A 50 -26.53 -21.80 -22.49
C GLY A 50 -27.36 -21.21 -21.35
N PHE A 51 -28.59 -20.79 -21.64
CA PHE A 51 -29.55 -20.32 -20.64
C PHE A 51 -29.93 -21.42 -19.64
N ARG A 52 -30.15 -22.65 -20.12
CA ARG A 52 -30.41 -23.83 -19.29
C ARG A 52 -29.24 -24.15 -18.37
N GLN A 53 -28.01 -24.13 -18.89
CA GLN A 53 -26.78 -24.33 -18.11
C GLN A 53 -26.56 -23.21 -17.07
N MET A 54 -26.85 -21.97 -17.43
CA MET A 54 -26.79 -20.82 -16.52
C MET A 54 -27.76 -20.99 -15.36
N LYS A 55 -29.03 -21.32 -15.64
CA LYS A 55 -30.04 -21.61 -14.62
C LYS A 55 -29.60 -22.78 -13.73
N GLU A 56 -29.19 -23.91 -14.31
CA GLU A 56 -28.72 -25.11 -13.60
C GLU A 56 -27.55 -24.81 -12.64
N ALA A 57 -26.55 -24.05 -13.09
CA ALA A 57 -25.40 -23.68 -12.26
C ALA A 57 -25.78 -22.71 -11.13
N PHE A 58 -26.60 -21.71 -11.42
CA PHE A 58 -27.02 -20.71 -10.44
C PHE A 58 -27.94 -21.33 -9.37
N THR A 59 -28.98 -22.08 -9.76
CA THR A 59 -29.86 -22.75 -8.79
C THR A 59 -29.10 -23.80 -8.00
N GLY A 60 -28.17 -24.53 -8.64
CA GLY A 60 -27.30 -25.49 -7.96
C GLY A 60 -26.44 -24.86 -6.85
N ILE A 61 -25.96 -23.63 -7.06
CA ILE A 61 -25.22 -22.87 -6.03
C ILE A 61 -26.15 -22.45 -4.89
N LEU A 62 -27.34 -21.93 -5.19
CA LEU A 62 -28.31 -21.50 -4.17
C LEU A 62 -28.83 -22.65 -3.32
N ASP A 63 -29.10 -23.82 -3.93
CA ASP A 63 -29.52 -25.03 -3.23
C ASP A 63 -28.43 -25.53 -2.26
N GLU A 64 -27.16 -25.41 -2.63
CA GLU A 64 -26.05 -25.78 -1.75
C GLU A 64 -25.84 -24.75 -0.63
N TYR A 65 -25.96 -23.45 -0.90
CA TYR A 65 -25.96 -22.42 0.16
C TYR A 65 -27.09 -22.64 1.18
N ALA A 66 -28.28 -23.05 0.74
CA ALA A 66 -29.40 -23.37 1.62
C ALA A 66 -29.11 -24.52 2.60
N ASN A 67 -28.19 -25.43 2.25
CA ASN A 67 -27.77 -26.54 3.11
C ASN A 67 -26.76 -26.12 4.20
N HIS A 68 -26.15 -24.93 4.12
CA HIS A 68 -25.06 -24.51 5.01
C HIS A 68 -25.58 -23.82 6.26
N GLN A 69 -26.04 -24.60 7.25
CA GLN A 69 -26.62 -24.15 8.53
C GLN A 69 -25.85 -23.08 9.34
N ASN A 70 -24.60 -22.76 8.98
CA ASN A 70 -23.71 -21.87 9.74
C ASN A 70 -23.01 -20.81 8.86
N ILE A 71 -23.49 -20.55 7.64
CA ILE A 71 -22.97 -19.51 6.73
C ILE A 71 -24.13 -18.92 5.91
N ASP A 72 -24.59 -17.73 6.30
CA ASP A 72 -25.67 -17.00 5.61
C ASP A 72 -25.12 -16.19 4.42
N GLU A 73 -24.75 -16.88 3.33
CA GLU A 73 -24.28 -16.24 2.09
C GLU A 73 -25.27 -15.19 1.57
N ASN A 74 -24.75 -14.00 1.28
CA ASN A 74 -25.55 -12.85 0.90
C ASN A 74 -25.44 -12.61 -0.61
N VAL A 75 -26.54 -12.81 -1.34
CA VAL A 75 -26.56 -12.93 -2.80
C VAL A 75 -27.22 -11.71 -3.46
N ALA A 76 -26.48 -11.01 -4.31
CA ALA A 76 -27.02 -10.06 -5.28
C ALA A 76 -27.05 -10.69 -6.68
N VAL A 77 -28.05 -10.35 -7.48
CA VAL A 77 -28.25 -10.87 -8.84
C VAL A 77 -28.44 -9.71 -9.80
N ILE A 78 -27.60 -9.67 -10.83
CA ILE A 78 -27.67 -8.77 -11.98
C ILE A 78 -27.95 -9.62 -13.20
N THR A 79 -29.03 -9.35 -13.93
CA THR A 79 -29.24 -9.92 -15.27
C THR A 79 -28.51 -9.08 -16.30
N CYS A 80 -28.06 -9.69 -17.40
CA CYS A 80 -27.44 -9.00 -18.53
C CYS A 80 -27.98 -9.57 -19.84
N GLY A 81 -28.71 -8.77 -20.61
CA GLY A 81 -29.51 -9.24 -21.73
C GLY A 81 -30.31 -8.09 -22.35
N ARG A 82 -31.58 -8.35 -22.70
CA ARG A 82 -32.57 -7.33 -23.08
C ARG A 82 -32.61 -6.16 -22.07
N HIS A 83 -32.50 -6.46 -20.78
CA HIS A 83 -32.35 -5.48 -19.71
C HIS A 83 -31.18 -5.86 -18.80
N THR A 84 -30.36 -4.87 -18.44
CA THR A 84 -29.19 -5.06 -17.57
C THR A 84 -29.35 -4.26 -16.28
N GLU A 85 -29.82 -4.95 -15.23
CA GLU A 85 -30.24 -4.35 -13.96
C GLU A 85 -30.17 -5.36 -12.80
N PHE A 86 -30.40 -4.87 -11.57
CA PHE A 86 -30.47 -5.72 -10.38
C PHE A 86 -31.82 -6.43 -10.29
N GLN A 87 -31.84 -7.75 -10.52
CA GLN A 87 -33.01 -8.59 -10.27
C GLN A 87 -33.24 -8.82 -8.77
N ARG A 88 -32.16 -8.86 -7.98
CA ARG A 88 -32.21 -8.84 -6.51
C ARG A 88 -30.97 -8.18 -5.94
N TYR A 89 -31.13 -7.38 -4.90
CA TYR A 89 -30.03 -6.80 -4.14
C TYR A 89 -29.85 -7.55 -2.82
N TYR A 90 -28.67 -8.16 -2.65
CA TYR A 90 -28.15 -8.78 -1.43
C TYR A 90 -29.19 -9.39 -0.48
N SER A 91 -29.56 -10.65 -0.70
CA SER A 91 -30.40 -11.41 0.23
C SER A 91 -29.88 -12.83 0.44
N ASN A 92 -30.22 -13.42 1.59
CA ASN A 92 -30.04 -14.84 1.91
C ASN A 92 -31.35 -15.64 1.78
N HIS A 93 -32.43 -15.04 1.28
CA HIS A 93 -33.71 -15.71 1.02
C HIS A 93 -33.66 -16.43 -0.33
N TYR A 94 -32.97 -17.57 -0.40
CA TYR A 94 -32.62 -18.23 -1.66
C TYR A 94 -33.83 -18.66 -2.51
N GLU A 95 -34.97 -19.01 -1.90
CA GLU A 95 -36.19 -19.33 -2.64
C GLU A 95 -36.79 -18.12 -3.37
N ASP A 96 -36.86 -16.95 -2.72
CA ASP A 96 -37.28 -15.69 -3.37
C ASP A 96 -36.37 -15.35 -4.57
N ILE A 97 -35.06 -15.62 -4.44
CA ILE A 97 -34.08 -15.36 -5.48
C ILE A 97 -34.28 -16.29 -6.68
N LYS A 98 -34.60 -17.57 -6.43
CA LYS A 98 -34.94 -18.53 -7.48
C LYS A 98 -36.24 -18.12 -8.19
N GLN A 99 -37.29 -17.78 -7.45
CA GLN A 99 -38.56 -17.29 -8.01
C GLN A 99 -38.39 -16.02 -8.86
N ALA A 100 -37.48 -15.12 -8.46
CA ALA A 100 -37.18 -13.92 -9.25
C ALA A 100 -36.58 -14.24 -10.62
N LEU A 101 -35.98 -15.43 -10.82
CA LEU A 101 -35.37 -15.86 -12.09
C LEU A 101 -36.36 -16.60 -13.02
N ASP A 102 -37.54 -16.98 -12.53
CA ASP A 102 -38.56 -17.69 -13.34
C ASP A 102 -39.11 -16.80 -14.46
N ASN A 103 -39.30 -15.50 -14.18
CA ASN A 103 -39.80 -14.50 -15.13
C ASN A 103 -38.72 -13.92 -16.07
N VAL A 104 -37.46 -14.35 -15.95
CA VAL A 104 -36.37 -13.83 -16.77
C VAL A 104 -36.36 -14.56 -18.11
N GLU A 105 -36.48 -13.81 -19.21
CA GLU A 105 -36.40 -14.31 -20.58
C GLU A 105 -34.97 -14.22 -21.13
N ILE A 106 -34.62 -15.12 -22.06
CA ILE A 106 -33.42 -14.98 -22.89
C ILE A 106 -33.68 -14.02 -24.06
N GLY A 107 -32.74 -13.13 -24.34
CA GLY A 107 -32.71 -12.29 -25.54
C GLY A 107 -31.94 -10.99 -25.35
N GLY A 108 -31.84 -10.20 -26.42
CA GLY A 108 -31.12 -8.93 -26.44
C GLY A 108 -29.59 -9.06 -26.50
N PRO A 109 -28.88 -7.93 -26.33
CA PRO A 109 -27.41 -7.83 -26.35
C PRO A 109 -26.77 -8.35 -25.04
N SER A 110 -25.43 -8.44 -24.97
CA SER A 110 -24.69 -8.78 -23.74
C SER A 110 -23.75 -7.64 -23.29
N PRO A 111 -24.28 -6.53 -22.75
CA PRO A 111 -23.49 -5.40 -22.30
C PRO A 111 -22.83 -5.67 -20.93
N LEU A 112 -21.97 -6.70 -20.86
CA LEU A 112 -21.29 -7.17 -19.64
C LEU A 112 -20.53 -6.05 -18.90
N THR A 113 -19.99 -5.07 -19.63
CA THR A 113 -19.33 -3.87 -19.08
C THR A 113 -20.28 -3.07 -18.16
N VAL A 114 -21.58 -3.00 -18.49
CA VAL A 114 -22.59 -2.34 -17.66
C VAL A 114 -22.89 -3.14 -16.39
N ALA A 115 -22.95 -4.48 -16.49
CA ALA A 115 -23.12 -5.37 -15.34
C ALA A 115 -21.92 -5.29 -14.36
N MET A 116 -20.71 -5.15 -14.88
CA MET A 116 -19.51 -4.89 -14.07
C MET A 116 -19.55 -3.49 -13.43
N TYR A 117 -20.05 -2.47 -14.13
CA TYR A 117 -20.29 -1.15 -13.53
C TYR A 117 -21.37 -1.17 -12.42
N LEU A 118 -22.45 -1.93 -12.59
CA LEU A 118 -23.45 -2.16 -11.53
C LEU A 118 -22.82 -2.82 -10.29
N SER A 119 -21.97 -3.82 -10.51
CA SER A 119 -21.24 -4.53 -9.46
C SER A 119 -20.27 -3.59 -8.72
N LEU A 120 -19.52 -2.75 -9.44
CA LEU A 120 -18.61 -1.79 -8.83
C LEU A 120 -19.34 -0.74 -7.97
N GLU A 121 -20.50 -0.24 -8.43
CA GLU A 121 -21.27 0.76 -7.69
C GLU A 121 -22.01 0.19 -6.47
N SER A 122 -22.33 -1.11 -6.42
CA SER A 122 -22.80 -1.74 -5.18
C SER A 122 -21.65 -1.91 -4.17
N LEU A 123 -20.48 -2.39 -4.64
CA LEU A 123 -19.30 -2.63 -3.79
C LEU A 123 -18.76 -1.35 -3.12
N LYS A 124 -18.73 -0.21 -3.83
CA LYS A 124 -18.24 1.08 -3.31
C LYS A 124 -19.01 1.63 -2.11
N ARG A 125 -20.25 1.19 -1.89
CA ARG A 125 -21.23 1.91 -1.05
C ARG A 125 -21.50 1.24 0.29
N ASP A 126 -20.75 0.19 0.61
CA ASP A 126 -20.89 -0.55 1.86
C ASP A 126 -19.53 -0.80 2.51
N VAL A 127 -19.32 -0.16 3.66
CA VAL A 127 -18.17 -0.34 4.56
C VAL A 127 -18.28 -1.67 5.35
N SER A 128 -19.18 -2.57 4.95
CA SER A 128 -19.51 -3.82 5.69
C SER A 128 -19.62 -5.06 4.81
N HIS A 129 -19.13 -5.02 3.57
CA HIS A 129 -19.10 -6.19 2.69
C HIS A 129 -17.87 -7.09 2.87
N SER A 130 -16.83 -6.65 3.60
CA SER A 130 -15.76 -7.54 4.04
C SER A 130 -16.23 -8.41 5.20
N TYR A 131 -16.18 -9.73 5.01
CA TYR A 131 -16.58 -10.71 6.02
C TYR A 131 -15.33 -11.33 6.66
N VAL A 132 -15.20 -11.26 8.00
CA VAL A 132 -14.07 -11.88 8.70
C VAL A 132 -14.44 -13.30 9.13
N MET A 133 -13.65 -14.28 8.68
CA MET A 133 -13.84 -15.70 8.91
C MET A 133 -12.59 -16.25 9.62
N GLY A 134 -12.63 -16.29 10.95
CA GLY A 134 -11.44 -16.64 11.75
C GLY A 134 -10.30 -15.64 11.53
N SER A 135 -9.16 -16.11 11.02
CA SER A 135 -8.02 -15.25 10.64
C SER A 135 -8.10 -14.67 9.22
N PHE A 136 -9.14 -15.00 8.45
CA PHE A 136 -9.26 -14.65 7.03
C PHE A 136 -10.22 -13.47 6.82
N HIS A 137 -9.80 -12.55 5.96
CA HIS A 137 -10.59 -11.42 5.47
C HIS A 137 -11.17 -11.79 4.10
N ILE A 138 -12.46 -12.09 4.06
CA ILE A 138 -13.17 -12.53 2.84
C ILE A 138 -13.70 -11.29 2.12
N HIS A 139 -13.15 -11.06 0.93
CA HIS A 139 -13.62 -10.02 0.03
C HIS A 139 -14.86 -10.50 -0.74
N PRO A 140 -15.81 -9.60 -1.06
CA PRO A 140 -16.96 -9.90 -1.91
C PRO A 140 -16.54 -10.52 -3.23
N ARG A 141 -17.25 -11.56 -3.65
CA ARG A 141 -16.99 -12.30 -4.88
C ARG A 141 -17.89 -11.82 -6.00
N ILE A 142 -17.37 -11.76 -7.21
CA ILE A 142 -18.17 -11.62 -8.44
C ILE A 142 -18.17 -12.97 -9.15
N ILE A 143 -19.34 -13.43 -9.54
CA ILE A 143 -19.54 -14.68 -10.28
C ILE A 143 -20.22 -14.32 -11.60
N LEU A 144 -19.48 -14.36 -12.70
CA LEU A 144 -19.98 -14.15 -14.04
C LEU A 144 -20.38 -15.49 -14.66
N ILE A 145 -21.66 -15.68 -14.99
CA ILE A 145 -22.15 -16.86 -15.72
C ILE A 145 -22.54 -16.40 -17.12
N SER A 146 -21.66 -16.66 -18.10
CA SER A 146 -21.74 -16.09 -19.46
C SER A 146 -21.02 -16.98 -20.48
N ASP A 147 -21.31 -16.77 -21.77
CA ASP A 147 -20.50 -17.28 -22.88
C ASP A 147 -19.29 -16.38 -23.19
N GLY A 148 -19.13 -15.24 -22.51
CA GLY A 148 -17.99 -14.35 -22.64
C GLY A 148 -18.00 -13.46 -23.89
N ARG A 149 -19.18 -13.13 -24.45
CA ARG A 149 -19.30 -12.32 -25.68
C ARG A 149 -19.84 -10.91 -25.43
N PRO A 150 -19.01 -9.96 -24.97
CA PRO A 150 -19.47 -8.61 -24.68
C PRO A 150 -19.91 -7.87 -25.95
N THR A 151 -21.00 -7.12 -25.84
CA THR A 151 -21.50 -6.22 -26.86
C THR A 151 -21.34 -4.76 -26.45
N ASP A 152 -21.50 -3.84 -27.41
CA ASP A 152 -21.48 -2.40 -27.14
C ASP A 152 -22.47 -1.98 -26.03
N PHE A 153 -22.03 -0.99 -25.26
CA PHE A 153 -22.75 -0.37 -24.15
C PHE A 153 -22.96 1.15 -24.35
N THR A 154 -22.56 1.69 -25.51
CA THR A 154 -22.55 3.13 -25.77
C THR A 154 -23.74 3.63 -26.59
N GLU A 155 -24.33 2.79 -27.45
CA GLU A 155 -25.54 3.15 -28.21
C GLU A 155 -26.85 2.99 -27.41
N SER A 156 -27.84 3.81 -27.78
CA SER A 156 -29.20 3.69 -27.27
C SER A 156 -29.87 2.46 -27.90
N ILE A 157 -30.04 1.42 -27.09
CA ILE A 157 -30.67 0.13 -27.40
C ILE A 157 -31.83 0.30 -28.40
N SER A 158 -31.61 -0.12 -29.65
CA SER A 158 -32.68 -0.42 -30.60
C SER A 158 -32.89 -1.94 -30.59
N ASP A 159 -34.09 -2.39 -30.26
CA ASP A 159 -34.34 -3.76 -29.80
C ASP A 159 -34.08 -4.90 -30.82
N ASP A 160 -33.85 -4.60 -32.11
CA ASP A 160 -33.88 -5.60 -33.20
C ASP A 160 -32.53 -5.95 -33.87
N CYS A 161 -31.39 -5.42 -33.41
CA CYS A 161 -30.08 -5.73 -34.02
C CYS A 161 -29.19 -6.61 -33.12
N PRO A 162 -28.72 -7.80 -33.58
CA PRO A 162 -27.63 -8.51 -32.93
C PRO A 162 -26.34 -7.70 -33.13
N SER A 163 -25.98 -6.91 -32.12
CA SER A 163 -24.71 -6.20 -32.03
C SER A 163 -23.57 -7.21 -32.00
N ASN A 164 -22.77 -7.27 -33.06
CA ASN A 164 -21.59 -8.12 -33.11
C ASN A 164 -20.57 -7.68 -32.06
N GLU A 165 -19.95 -8.65 -31.39
CA GLU A 165 -18.80 -8.50 -30.50
C GLU A 165 -17.66 -7.74 -31.21
N THR A 166 -17.11 -6.70 -30.56
CA THR A 166 -15.92 -5.97 -31.08
C THR A 166 -14.77 -6.02 -30.08
N GLU A 167 -13.52 -5.95 -30.60
CA GLU A 167 -12.31 -5.89 -29.77
C GLU A 167 -12.33 -4.72 -28.76
N ARG A 168 -13.08 -3.64 -29.04
CA ARG A 168 -13.24 -2.51 -28.14
C ARG A 168 -14.14 -2.83 -26.94
N ASP A 169 -15.18 -3.64 -27.14
CA ASP A 169 -16.10 -4.04 -26.08
C ASP A 169 -15.40 -5.00 -25.11
N ALA A 170 -14.64 -5.94 -25.66
CA ALA A 170 -13.71 -6.78 -24.89
C ALA A 170 -12.70 -5.93 -24.12
N SER A 171 -12.02 -4.96 -24.76
CA SER A 171 -11.06 -4.08 -24.08
C SER A 171 -11.67 -3.31 -22.91
N HIS A 172 -12.85 -2.73 -23.08
CA HIS A 172 -13.54 -2.00 -22.01
C HIS A 172 -13.97 -2.93 -20.87
N LEU A 173 -14.46 -4.14 -21.18
CA LEU A 173 -14.78 -5.16 -20.16
C LEU A 173 -13.53 -5.57 -19.39
N LEU A 174 -12.39 -5.75 -20.08
CA LEU A 174 -11.12 -6.10 -19.44
C LEU A 174 -10.61 -4.98 -18.53
N ASP A 175 -10.75 -3.71 -18.90
CA ASP A 175 -10.33 -2.59 -18.05
C ASP A 175 -11.17 -2.48 -16.76
N ILE A 176 -12.50 -2.62 -16.84
CA ILE A 176 -13.34 -2.55 -15.64
C ILE A 176 -13.15 -3.78 -14.73
N THR A 177 -13.01 -4.98 -15.31
CA THR A 177 -12.74 -6.20 -14.54
C THR A 177 -11.33 -6.20 -13.94
N ARG A 178 -10.33 -5.62 -14.61
CA ARG A 178 -8.99 -5.36 -14.04
C ARG A 178 -9.05 -4.43 -12.85
N HIS A 179 -9.85 -3.36 -12.93
CA HIS A 179 -10.01 -2.41 -11.82
C HIS A 179 -10.68 -3.06 -10.60
N ILE A 180 -11.78 -3.79 -10.80
CA ILE A 180 -12.48 -4.51 -9.72
C ILE A 180 -11.61 -5.64 -9.15
N GLY A 181 -10.92 -6.37 -10.04
CA GLY A 181 -10.09 -7.54 -9.75
C GLY A 181 -8.92 -7.28 -8.81
N LYS A 182 -8.47 -6.03 -8.67
CA LYS A 182 -7.46 -5.64 -7.67
C LYS A 182 -7.87 -6.01 -6.24
N LYS A 183 -9.17 -5.88 -5.91
CA LYS A 183 -9.72 -6.06 -4.56
C LYS A 183 -10.63 -7.28 -4.43
N HIS A 184 -11.35 -7.62 -5.49
CA HIS A 184 -12.42 -8.62 -5.48
C HIS A 184 -12.09 -9.81 -6.39
N PRO A 185 -12.19 -11.07 -5.91
CA PRO A 185 -12.07 -12.23 -6.79
C PRO A 185 -13.23 -12.26 -7.79
N ILE A 186 -12.91 -12.47 -9.07
CA ILE A 186 -13.88 -12.68 -10.14
C ILE A 186 -13.78 -14.14 -10.59
N PHE A 187 -14.87 -14.87 -10.44
CA PHE A 187 -15.04 -16.23 -10.93
C PHE A 187 -15.90 -16.19 -12.20
N CYS A 188 -15.53 -16.95 -13.21
CA CYS A 188 -16.37 -17.12 -14.40
C CYS A 188 -16.82 -18.58 -14.50
N ILE A 189 -18.12 -18.78 -14.79
CA ILE A 189 -18.72 -20.06 -15.13
C ILE A 189 -19.07 -19.99 -16.63
N PRO A 190 -18.24 -20.58 -17.51
CA PRO A 190 -18.53 -20.61 -18.94
C PRO A 190 -19.77 -21.47 -19.23
N VAL A 191 -20.68 -20.92 -20.03
CA VAL A 191 -21.93 -21.57 -20.45
C VAL A 191 -22.19 -21.37 -21.94
N GLY A 192 -23.07 -22.18 -22.51
CA GLY A 192 -23.40 -22.15 -23.94
C GLY A 192 -22.54 -23.10 -24.76
N ARG A 193 -22.74 -23.09 -26.09
CA ARG A 193 -22.13 -24.08 -27.01
C ARG A 193 -20.65 -23.84 -27.30
N ASN A 194 -20.23 -22.57 -27.32
CA ASN A 194 -18.87 -22.16 -27.65
C ASN A 194 -18.51 -20.86 -26.91
N PRO A 195 -18.34 -20.92 -25.57
CA PRO A 195 -17.93 -19.77 -24.78
C PRO A 195 -16.53 -19.29 -25.18
N ASP A 196 -16.28 -17.99 -25.15
CA ASP A 196 -14.93 -17.44 -25.23
C ASP A 196 -14.18 -17.67 -23.91
N LEU A 197 -13.58 -18.86 -23.82
CA LEU A 197 -12.74 -19.22 -22.68
C LEU A 197 -11.53 -18.29 -22.54
N ARG A 198 -11.00 -17.69 -23.62
CA ARG A 198 -9.83 -16.81 -23.52
C ARG A 198 -10.16 -15.52 -22.79
N LEU A 199 -11.29 -14.90 -23.13
CA LEU A 199 -11.73 -13.68 -22.46
C LEU A 199 -12.09 -13.96 -21.00
N LEU A 200 -12.85 -15.03 -20.74
CA LEU A 200 -13.25 -15.43 -19.38
C LEU A 200 -12.03 -15.83 -18.51
N GLU A 201 -11.05 -16.55 -19.06
CA GLU A 201 -9.80 -16.89 -18.37
C GLU A 201 -8.99 -15.63 -18.04
N PHE A 202 -8.90 -14.67 -18.98
CA PHE A 202 -8.19 -13.42 -18.75
C PHE A 202 -8.87 -12.58 -17.65
N ILE A 203 -10.21 -12.48 -17.64
CA ILE A 203 -11.00 -11.82 -16.59
C ILE A 203 -10.72 -12.44 -15.21
N CYS A 204 -10.70 -13.77 -15.11
CA CYS A 204 -10.37 -14.47 -13.87
C CYS A 204 -8.92 -14.22 -13.45
N ALA A 205 -7.96 -14.42 -14.36
CA ALA A 205 -6.52 -14.40 -14.08
C ALA A 205 -6.00 -13.01 -13.64
N GLN A 206 -6.62 -11.93 -14.10
CA GLN A 206 -6.30 -10.57 -13.64
C GLN A 206 -6.97 -10.19 -12.30
N SER A 207 -7.79 -11.06 -11.71
CA SER A 207 -8.46 -10.82 -10.44
C SER A 207 -7.84 -11.60 -9.28
N ARG A 208 -7.87 -11.01 -8.08
CA ARG A 208 -7.26 -11.55 -6.85
C ARG A 208 -7.94 -12.85 -6.41
N GLY A 209 -7.44 -13.99 -6.89
CA GLY A 209 -7.98 -15.32 -6.57
C GLY A 209 -9.11 -15.79 -7.46
N GLY A 210 -9.32 -15.14 -8.61
CA GLY A 210 -10.28 -15.62 -9.61
C GLY A 210 -9.88 -16.95 -10.23
N LYS A 211 -10.88 -17.75 -10.63
CA LYS A 211 -10.70 -18.99 -11.41
C LYS A 211 -11.92 -19.26 -12.28
N ILE A 212 -11.69 -19.95 -13.40
CA ILE A 212 -12.77 -20.60 -14.15
C ILE A 212 -13.37 -21.72 -13.30
N ILE A 213 -14.69 -21.84 -13.30
CA ILE A 213 -15.46 -22.88 -12.63
C ILE A 213 -16.27 -23.62 -13.71
N ASN A 214 -16.20 -24.95 -13.74
CA ASN A 214 -17.08 -25.72 -14.62
C ASN A 214 -18.53 -25.61 -14.11
N PHE A 215 -19.50 -25.38 -15.00
CA PHE A 215 -20.91 -25.23 -14.59
C PHE A 215 -21.45 -26.47 -13.84
N ARG A 216 -20.91 -27.66 -14.12
CA ARG A 216 -21.24 -28.91 -13.41
C ARG A 216 -20.67 -28.99 -11.99
N GLU A 217 -19.61 -28.24 -11.72
CA GLU A 217 -18.93 -28.13 -10.42
C GLU A 217 -19.42 -26.93 -9.60
N SER A 218 -20.43 -26.21 -10.09
CA SER A 218 -21.11 -25.09 -9.43
C SER A 218 -21.49 -25.39 -7.96
N LYS A 219 -22.01 -26.59 -7.68
CA LYS A 219 -22.28 -27.06 -6.30
C LYS A 219 -21.03 -27.19 -5.44
N GLN A 220 -19.90 -27.62 -6.00
CA GLN A 220 -18.63 -27.65 -5.26
C GLN A 220 -18.11 -26.23 -5.01
N PHE A 221 -18.22 -25.33 -5.99
CA PHE A 221 -17.91 -23.91 -5.80
C PHE A 221 -18.78 -23.26 -4.69
N ALA A 222 -20.04 -23.65 -4.53
CA ALA A 222 -20.86 -23.15 -3.43
C ALA A 222 -20.31 -23.55 -2.04
N LYS A 223 -19.65 -24.71 -1.91
CA LYS A 223 -18.92 -25.10 -0.68
C LYS A 223 -17.66 -24.28 -0.42
N TYR A 224 -17.22 -23.42 -1.33
CA TYR A 224 -15.95 -22.70 -1.18
C TYR A 224 -15.88 -21.89 0.13
N SER A 225 -16.98 -21.26 0.56
CA SER A 225 -17.04 -20.60 1.89
C SER A 225 -16.97 -21.57 3.07
N LEU A 226 -17.60 -22.74 2.97
CA LEU A 226 -17.52 -23.77 4.01
C LEU A 226 -16.09 -24.32 4.13
N ASN A 227 -15.45 -24.59 3.00
CA ASN A 227 -14.05 -25.01 2.90
C ASN A 227 -13.09 -23.89 3.38
N THR A 228 -13.43 -22.62 3.12
CA THR A 228 -12.72 -21.44 3.67
C THR A 228 -12.82 -21.38 5.20
N LYS A 229 -14.01 -21.61 5.77
CA LYS A 229 -14.25 -21.61 7.23
C LYS A 229 -13.46 -22.71 7.94
N ILE A 230 -13.34 -23.87 7.28
CA ILE A 230 -12.57 -25.01 7.75
C ILE A 230 -11.08 -24.66 7.72
N ALA A 231 -10.57 -24.20 6.57
CA ALA A 231 -9.18 -23.76 6.40
C ALA A 231 -8.77 -22.67 7.41
N SER A 232 -9.66 -21.71 7.71
CA SER A 232 -9.38 -20.63 8.67
C SER A 232 -9.20 -21.09 10.12
N ASN A 233 -9.71 -22.29 10.45
CA ASN A 233 -9.64 -22.89 11.79
C ASN A 233 -8.47 -23.87 11.95
N LEU A 234 -7.79 -24.26 10.87
CA LEU A 234 -6.66 -25.19 10.93
C LEU A 234 -5.43 -24.52 11.55
N SER A 235 -4.75 -25.25 12.42
CA SER A 235 -3.47 -24.86 13.00
C SER A 235 -2.35 -25.69 12.35
N PHE A 236 -1.56 -25.05 11.51
CA PHE A 236 -0.43 -25.63 10.78
C PHE A 236 0.53 -24.52 10.32
N THR A 237 1.77 -24.91 9.98
CA THR A 237 2.77 -24.06 9.33
C THR A 237 3.02 -24.59 7.93
N MET A 238 3.05 -23.71 6.92
CA MET A 238 3.53 -24.06 5.58
C MET A 238 5.05 -24.01 5.57
N GLU A 239 5.71 -25.08 5.16
CA GLU A 239 7.18 -25.17 5.10
C GLU A 239 7.71 -25.24 3.65
N ASN A 240 6.83 -25.48 2.66
CA ASN A 240 7.15 -25.59 1.23
C ASN A 240 8.19 -26.69 0.90
N ASP A 241 8.24 -27.74 1.72
CA ASP A 241 9.15 -28.90 1.58
C ASP A 241 8.54 -30.05 0.77
N GLY A 242 7.31 -29.89 0.28
CA GLY A 242 6.52 -30.91 -0.42
C GLY A 242 5.49 -31.65 0.46
N ASN A 243 5.62 -31.58 1.79
CA ASN A 243 4.77 -32.34 2.73
C ASN A 243 3.58 -31.52 3.28
N ASP A 244 3.39 -30.28 2.83
CA ASP A 244 2.34 -29.40 3.34
C ASP A 244 0.92 -29.96 3.15
N ARG A 245 0.69 -30.78 2.12
CA ARG A 245 -0.59 -31.48 1.92
C ARG A 245 -0.86 -32.47 3.05
N GLU A 246 0.16 -33.20 3.50
CA GLU A 246 0.07 -34.13 4.64
C GLU A 246 -0.06 -33.36 5.97
N ARG A 247 0.63 -32.23 6.15
CA ARG A 247 0.44 -31.34 7.32
C ARG A 247 -1.01 -30.86 7.42
N ILE A 248 -1.59 -30.37 6.31
CA ILE A 248 -2.97 -29.88 6.25
C ILE A 248 -3.95 -31.03 6.50
N GLN A 249 -3.73 -32.21 5.90
CA GLN A 249 -4.58 -33.39 6.13
C GLN A 249 -4.52 -33.88 7.59
N THR A 250 -3.34 -33.88 8.20
CA THR A 250 -3.18 -34.21 9.64
C THR A 250 -3.91 -33.18 10.51
N SER A 251 -3.75 -31.89 10.24
CA SER A 251 -4.46 -30.80 10.94
C SER A 251 -5.99 -30.93 10.80
N LEU A 252 -6.49 -31.31 9.61
CA LEU A 252 -7.91 -31.57 9.36
C LEU A 252 -8.45 -32.71 10.23
N VAL A 253 -7.78 -33.87 10.24
CA VAL A 253 -8.20 -35.04 11.04
C VAL A 253 -8.18 -34.74 12.54
N CYS A 254 -7.17 -34.00 13.02
CA CYS A 254 -7.10 -33.59 14.43
C CYS A 254 -8.16 -32.55 14.82
N THR A 255 -8.54 -31.64 13.91
CA THR A 255 -9.49 -30.55 14.18
C THR A 255 -10.95 -30.98 13.98
N PHE A 256 -11.22 -31.89 13.05
CA PHE A 256 -12.56 -32.33 12.64
C PHE A 256 -12.67 -33.86 12.50
N PRO A 257 -12.44 -34.64 13.58
CA PRO A 257 -12.34 -36.11 13.50
C PRO A 257 -13.62 -36.79 12.98
N GLU A 258 -14.79 -36.24 13.28
CA GLU A 258 -16.10 -36.78 12.86
C GLU A 258 -16.53 -36.34 11.45
N LYS A 259 -15.75 -35.51 10.75
CA LYS A 259 -16.15 -34.94 9.45
C LYS A 259 -15.44 -35.65 8.29
N VAL A 260 -16.23 -36.26 7.41
CA VAL A 260 -15.76 -36.79 6.14
C VAL A 260 -15.65 -35.67 5.11
N PHE A 261 -14.52 -35.62 4.40
CA PHE A 261 -14.23 -34.67 3.33
C PHE A 261 -14.14 -35.41 1.99
N THR A 262 -14.72 -34.85 0.93
CA THR A 262 -14.49 -35.38 -0.42
C THR A 262 -13.10 -34.96 -0.94
N GLU A 263 -12.59 -35.63 -1.97
CA GLU A 263 -11.33 -35.23 -2.60
C GLU A 263 -11.37 -33.77 -3.12
N MET A 264 -12.52 -33.32 -3.63
CA MET A 264 -12.72 -31.94 -4.05
C MET A 264 -12.67 -30.96 -2.86
N ASP A 265 -13.28 -31.30 -1.72
CA ASP A 265 -13.20 -30.48 -0.52
C ASP A 265 -11.75 -30.37 0.00
N LEU A 266 -10.99 -31.47 -0.04
CA LEU A 266 -9.57 -31.49 0.32
C LEU A 266 -8.73 -30.63 -0.63
N ASN A 267 -9.01 -30.68 -1.94
CA ASN A 267 -8.33 -29.85 -2.94
C ASN A 267 -8.65 -28.35 -2.76
N ASP A 268 -9.92 -27.99 -2.50
CA ASP A 268 -10.31 -26.61 -2.17
C ASP A 268 -9.61 -26.10 -0.90
N ILE A 269 -9.66 -26.89 0.19
CA ILE A 269 -9.03 -26.52 1.47
C ILE A 269 -7.52 -26.35 1.28
N TYR A 270 -6.87 -27.25 0.53
CA TYR A 270 -5.45 -27.14 0.21
C TYR A 270 -5.13 -25.87 -0.62
N GLU A 271 -5.94 -25.55 -1.64
CA GLU A 271 -5.79 -24.33 -2.43
C GLU A 271 -5.90 -23.08 -1.54
N ILE A 272 -6.94 -23.03 -0.71
CA ILE A 272 -7.22 -21.92 0.21
C ILE A 272 -6.07 -21.73 1.22
N CYS A 273 -5.59 -22.82 1.82
CA CYS A 273 -4.45 -22.81 2.73
C CYS A 273 -3.16 -22.33 2.06
N SER A 274 -2.86 -22.84 0.85
CA SER A 274 -1.67 -22.46 0.07
C SER A 274 -1.72 -21.00 -0.37
N LYS A 275 -2.92 -20.48 -0.66
CA LYS A 275 -3.17 -19.09 -1.07
C LYS A 275 -3.62 -18.18 0.08
N LYS A 276 -3.26 -18.49 1.34
CA LYS A 276 -3.66 -17.72 2.55
C LYS A 276 -3.41 -16.21 2.47
N PHE A 277 -2.40 -15.77 1.71
CA PHE A 277 -2.11 -14.35 1.45
C PHE A 277 -3.24 -13.60 0.71
N LEU A 278 -4.10 -14.29 -0.04
CA LEU A 278 -5.29 -13.72 -0.70
C LEU A 278 -6.38 -13.29 0.31
N TYR A 279 -6.36 -13.89 1.50
CA TYR A 279 -7.32 -13.65 2.58
C TYR A 279 -6.78 -12.75 3.69
N GLN A 280 -5.70 -12.01 3.43
CA GLN A 280 -5.26 -10.93 4.32
C GLN A 280 -6.07 -9.66 4.03
N PRO A 281 -6.32 -8.80 5.05
CA PRO A 281 -6.90 -7.49 4.82
C PRO A 281 -6.08 -6.72 3.79
N ILE A 282 -6.72 -6.28 2.70
CA ILE A 282 -6.11 -5.36 1.76
C ILE A 282 -6.00 -4.01 2.48
N ASP A 283 -4.78 -3.56 2.73
CA ASP A 283 -4.56 -2.23 3.26
C ASP A 283 -5.05 -1.21 2.21
N GLU A 284 -6.10 -0.47 2.53
CA GLU A 284 -6.68 0.54 1.64
C GLU A 284 -5.72 1.71 1.37
N ASN A 285 -4.58 1.75 2.06
CA ASN A 285 -3.45 2.60 1.70
C ASN A 285 -2.78 2.23 0.36
N THR A 286 -2.93 1.00 -0.13
CA THR A 286 -2.34 0.52 -1.40
C THR A 286 -3.18 0.88 -2.64
N GLU A 287 -4.47 1.19 -2.49
CA GLU A 287 -5.36 1.51 -3.64
C GLU A 287 -5.28 2.97 -4.12
N VAL A 288 -4.13 3.65 -3.93
CA VAL A 288 -4.02 5.11 -4.08
C VAL A 288 -2.91 5.56 -5.05
N GLU A 289 -2.36 4.71 -5.91
CA GLU A 289 -1.25 5.10 -6.82
C GLU A 289 -1.52 6.34 -7.71
N ASN A 290 -2.78 6.65 -8.05
CA ASN A 290 -3.10 7.88 -8.80
C ASN A 290 -3.30 9.13 -7.93
N ASP A 291 -3.82 9.00 -6.70
CA ASP A 291 -4.07 10.14 -5.80
C ASP A 291 -2.93 10.37 -4.79
N ALA A 292 -1.96 9.45 -4.71
CA ALA A 292 -0.83 9.49 -3.79
C ALA A 292 0.17 10.61 -4.11
N TYR A 293 0.06 11.23 -5.29
CA TYR A 293 0.97 12.25 -5.82
C TYR A 293 0.30 13.61 -6.08
N GLU A 294 -0.82 13.91 -5.41
CA GLU A 294 -1.52 15.19 -5.55
C GLU A 294 -1.16 16.18 -4.42
N GLU A 295 -0.91 17.45 -4.79
CA GLU A 295 -0.82 18.56 -3.84
C GLU A 295 -2.22 19.16 -3.65
N ARG A 296 -2.70 19.25 -2.40
CA ARG A 296 -4.11 19.63 -2.09
C ARG A 296 -4.29 20.87 -1.23
N ASP A 297 -3.30 21.20 -0.42
CA ASP A 297 -3.38 22.29 0.57
C ASP A 297 -2.06 23.05 0.52
N PRO A 298 -2.04 24.31 0.07
CA PRO A 298 -0.81 25.09 -0.06
C PRO A 298 -0.17 25.46 1.28
N ARG A 299 -0.81 25.13 2.41
CA ARG A 299 -0.27 25.31 3.77
C ARG A 299 0.55 24.12 4.26
N MET A 300 0.49 22.99 3.56
CA MET A 300 1.28 21.79 3.88
C MET A 300 2.54 21.72 3.00
N PRO A 301 3.62 21.04 3.45
CA PRO A 301 4.87 20.92 2.69
C PRO A 301 4.68 20.34 1.28
N SER A 302 5.00 21.15 0.26
CA SER A 302 4.86 20.81 -1.18
C SER A 302 5.53 19.50 -1.60
N LEU A 303 5.12 18.95 -2.76
CA LEU A 303 5.60 17.65 -3.23
C LEU A 303 7.11 17.67 -3.49
N GLY A 304 7.81 16.61 -3.07
CA GLY A 304 9.27 16.54 -3.09
C GLY A 304 9.96 17.33 -1.98
N SER A 305 9.24 17.84 -0.97
CA SER A 305 9.87 18.34 0.27
C SER A 305 10.45 17.18 1.08
N ARG A 306 11.65 17.38 1.61
CA ARG A 306 12.35 16.40 2.47
C ARG A 306 11.85 16.54 3.91
N VAL A 307 11.64 15.41 4.59
CA VAL A 307 11.07 15.35 5.94
C VAL A 307 11.76 14.34 6.84
N LYS A 308 11.59 14.49 8.15
CA LYS A 308 11.97 13.52 9.19
C LYS A 308 10.94 13.49 10.31
N ARG A 309 11.13 12.62 11.30
CA ARG A 309 10.28 12.57 12.51
C ARG A 309 10.11 13.96 13.13
N GLY A 310 8.85 14.37 13.29
CA GLY A 310 8.41 15.61 13.92
C GLY A 310 8.08 15.43 15.40
N ARG A 311 7.57 16.50 16.02
CA ARG A 311 7.37 16.60 17.47
C ARG A 311 6.30 15.65 18.03
N ASP A 312 5.33 15.26 17.21
CA ASP A 312 4.18 14.44 17.62
C ASP A 312 4.32 12.96 17.20
N TRP A 313 5.50 12.55 16.71
CA TRP A 313 5.77 11.20 16.20
C TRP A 313 5.40 10.11 17.22
N ARG A 314 4.48 9.23 16.80
CA ARG A 314 3.85 8.18 17.64
C ARG A 314 4.01 6.77 17.09
N TYR A 315 4.84 6.58 16.06
CA TYR A 315 4.93 5.35 15.27
C TYR A 315 6.17 4.54 15.68
N PRO A 316 6.18 3.20 15.46
CA PRO A 316 7.39 2.39 15.56
C PRO A 316 8.50 2.85 14.61
N ASP A 317 9.67 2.22 14.67
CA ASP A 317 10.80 2.50 13.78
C ASP A 317 10.54 2.00 12.34
N GLN A 318 9.78 2.79 11.57
CA GLN A 318 9.39 2.51 10.18
C GLN A 318 10.38 3.11 9.16
N ASP A 319 11.11 4.14 9.59
CA ASP A 319 11.99 5.02 8.83
C ASP A 319 13.49 4.77 9.09
N LYS A 320 13.83 3.90 10.05
CA LYS A 320 15.23 3.62 10.49
C LYS A 320 15.99 4.89 10.89
N PHE A 321 15.27 5.89 11.42
CA PHE A 321 15.77 7.24 11.75
C PHE A 321 16.31 8.03 10.54
N GLY A 322 16.00 7.61 9.31
CA GLY A 322 16.40 8.29 8.08
C GLY A 322 15.40 9.37 7.63
N PRO A 323 15.80 10.23 6.68
CA PRO A 323 14.88 11.17 6.03
C PRO A 323 13.93 10.47 5.04
N GLY A 324 12.88 11.19 4.67
CA GLY A 324 11.92 10.80 3.64
C GLY A 324 11.50 11.98 2.77
N THR A 325 10.61 11.72 1.82
CA THR A 325 10.11 12.66 0.83
C THR A 325 8.59 12.72 0.90
N VAL A 326 8.01 13.92 0.96
CA VAL A 326 6.57 14.11 0.76
C VAL A 326 6.25 13.83 -0.69
N ILE A 327 5.48 12.77 -0.94
CA ILE A 327 5.06 12.38 -2.29
C ILE A 327 3.68 12.94 -2.66
N GLY A 328 2.80 13.18 -1.68
CA GLY A 328 1.45 13.72 -1.89
C GLY A 328 0.74 14.14 -0.62
N HIS A 329 -0.39 14.82 -0.78
CA HIS A 329 -1.33 15.16 0.28
C HIS A 329 -2.51 14.18 0.22
N SER A 330 -2.80 13.55 1.36
CA SER A 330 -3.93 12.63 1.50
C SER A 330 -5.26 13.35 1.26
N LYS A 331 -6.30 12.61 0.86
CA LYS A 331 -7.69 13.12 0.79
C LYS A 331 -8.25 13.50 2.16
N ARG A 332 -7.60 13.10 3.25
CA ARG A 332 -7.92 13.51 4.61
C ARG A 332 -7.12 14.76 4.94
N ASP A 333 -7.80 15.86 5.23
CA ASP A 333 -7.18 17.14 5.59
C ASP A 333 -6.18 17.00 6.73
N GLY A 334 -5.02 17.65 6.59
CA GLY A 334 -3.93 17.58 7.57
C GLY A 334 -3.12 16.27 7.54
N TRP A 335 -3.12 15.52 6.44
CA TRP A 335 -2.31 14.29 6.29
C TRP A 335 -1.45 14.30 5.02
N LEU A 336 -0.17 13.96 5.20
CA LEU A 336 0.83 13.79 4.14
C LEU A 336 1.06 12.31 3.84
N ASN A 337 1.31 11.98 2.57
CA ASN A 337 1.91 10.73 2.14
C ASN A 337 3.43 10.96 2.04
N VAL A 338 4.22 10.13 2.72
CA VAL A 338 5.69 10.22 2.75
C VAL A 338 6.30 8.88 2.33
N GLU A 339 7.21 8.93 1.36
CA GLU A 339 8.10 7.82 1.03
C GLU A 339 9.43 8.02 1.76
N TRP A 340 9.78 7.10 2.65
CA TRP A 340 11.06 7.10 3.36
C TRP A 340 12.20 6.66 2.43
N ASP A 341 13.43 7.08 2.71
CA ASP A 341 14.59 6.68 1.90
C ASP A 341 14.84 5.15 1.93
N THR A 342 14.23 4.44 2.88
CA THR A 342 14.18 2.97 2.96
C THR A 342 13.19 2.33 1.98
N GLY A 343 12.46 3.11 1.18
CA GLY A 343 11.46 2.66 0.21
C GLY A 343 10.07 2.37 0.80
N SER A 344 9.82 2.68 2.08
CA SER A 344 8.52 2.46 2.71
C SER A 344 7.62 3.71 2.59
N ILE A 345 6.37 3.53 2.15
CA ILE A 345 5.40 4.62 2.01
C ILE A 345 4.40 4.57 3.17
N HIS A 346 4.23 5.70 3.87
CA HIS A 346 3.35 5.82 5.03
C HIS A 346 2.64 7.18 5.06
N LYS A 347 1.60 7.30 5.89
CA LYS A 347 0.78 8.52 6.02
C LYS A 347 0.90 9.12 7.43
N TYR A 348 1.13 10.43 7.48
CA TYR A 348 1.48 11.17 8.70
C TYR A 348 0.66 12.44 8.86
N ARG A 349 0.34 12.83 10.10
CA ARG A 349 -0.36 14.10 10.38
C ARG A 349 0.58 15.29 10.23
N TYR A 350 0.10 16.34 9.58
CA TYR A 350 0.75 17.64 9.45
C TYR A 350 -0.29 18.75 9.63
N GLY A 351 -0.59 19.07 10.88
CA GLY A 351 -1.62 20.02 11.27
C GLY A 351 -3.05 19.48 11.17
N SER A 352 -4.00 20.35 11.48
CA SER A 352 -5.43 20.20 11.27
C SER A 352 -6.00 21.52 10.73
N ALA A 353 -7.29 21.54 10.39
CA ALA A 353 -7.99 22.80 10.13
C ALA A 353 -8.30 23.58 11.43
N ASP A 354 -8.12 22.96 12.61
CA ASP A 354 -8.54 23.51 13.91
C ASP A 354 -7.36 23.54 14.91
N LEU A 355 -6.79 24.75 15.07
CA LEU A 355 -5.50 25.10 15.71
C LEU A 355 -5.26 24.52 17.12
N LYS A 356 -6.31 24.09 17.83
CA LYS A 356 -6.20 23.52 19.18
C LYS A 356 -5.76 22.05 19.20
N THR A 357 -5.74 21.37 18.05
CA THR A 357 -5.50 19.91 17.99
C THR A 357 -4.38 19.48 17.06
N ASP A 358 -3.64 20.43 16.48
CA ASP A 358 -2.63 20.17 15.46
C ASP A 358 -1.55 19.18 15.87
N LYS A 359 -1.29 18.21 14.97
CA LYS A 359 -0.27 17.17 15.13
C LYS A 359 0.70 17.19 13.97
N PHE A 360 1.98 17.29 14.29
CA PHE A 360 3.08 17.29 13.33
C PHE A 360 3.92 16.05 13.58
N ASP A 361 3.45 14.93 13.02
CA ASP A 361 4.14 13.65 13.09
C ASP A 361 5.46 13.74 12.33
N VAL A 362 5.52 14.49 11.22
CA VAL A 362 6.75 14.77 10.45
C VAL A 362 7.06 16.27 10.45
N GLN A 363 8.32 16.61 10.20
CA GLN A 363 8.82 17.99 10.06
C GLN A 363 9.72 18.09 8.82
N VAL A 364 9.75 19.25 8.17
CA VAL A 364 10.61 19.51 7.01
C VAL A 364 12.09 19.51 7.42
N CYS A 365 12.96 18.97 6.55
CA CYS A 365 14.41 19.01 6.71
C CYS A 365 15.09 19.40 5.38
N ASN A 366 16.39 19.71 5.45
CA ASN A 366 17.24 20.02 4.30
C ASN A 366 18.21 18.87 3.98
N GLU A 367 17.90 17.65 4.42
CA GLU A 367 18.75 16.47 4.24
C GLU A 367 18.48 15.88 2.85
N PRO A 368 19.43 15.96 1.90
CA PRO A 368 19.20 15.55 0.51
C PRO A 368 19.04 14.02 0.41
N ARG A 369 18.42 13.54 -0.68
CA ARG A 369 18.40 12.10 -0.99
C ARG A 369 19.82 11.65 -1.35
N ILE A 370 20.30 10.64 -0.64
CA ILE A 370 21.54 9.92 -0.97
C ILE A 370 21.16 8.57 -1.55
N LEU A 371 21.74 8.24 -2.70
CA LEU A 371 21.62 6.93 -3.34
C LEU A 371 22.71 6.01 -2.81
N ASN A 372 22.38 4.74 -2.58
CA ASN A 372 23.35 3.72 -2.15
C ASN A 372 23.79 2.90 -3.36
N ASP A 373 22.83 2.18 -3.97
CA ASP A 373 23.03 1.29 -5.11
C ASP A 373 21.99 1.56 -6.22
N GLU A 374 21.00 2.43 -5.99
CA GLU A 374 19.94 2.75 -6.94
C GLU A 374 20.41 3.75 -8.02
N LEU A 375 19.97 3.56 -9.28
CA LEU A 375 20.29 4.50 -10.38
C LEU A 375 19.56 5.84 -10.26
N ILE A 376 18.37 5.85 -9.64
CA ILE A 376 17.53 7.02 -9.33
C ILE A 376 16.50 6.58 -8.29
N ALA A 377 16.05 7.49 -7.42
CA ALA A 377 15.03 7.20 -6.41
C ALA A 377 14.15 8.43 -6.11
N THR A 378 13.03 8.22 -5.41
CA THR A 378 12.20 9.30 -4.89
C THR A 378 12.99 10.24 -3.97
N GLY A 379 12.77 11.55 -4.15
CA GLY A 379 13.50 12.61 -3.44
C GLY A 379 14.80 13.04 -4.14
N CYS A 380 15.22 12.38 -5.22
CA CYS A 380 16.31 12.90 -6.06
C CYS A 380 15.92 14.22 -6.75
N ASN A 381 16.92 15.05 -7.02
CA ASN A 381 16.78 16.23 -7.86
C ASN A 381 17.29 15.96 -9.28
N VAL A 382 16.57 16.47 -10.28
CA VAL A 382 16.85 16.23 -11.70
C VAL A 382 16.76 17.51 -12.53
N THR A 383 17.44 17.52 -13.67
CA THR A 383 17.32 18.52 -14.75
C THR A 383 17.02 17.80 -16.07
N ARG A 384 16.68 18.53 -17.13
CA ARG A 384 16.57 17.96 -18.49
C ARG A 384 17.87 17.25 -18.90
N GLY A 385 17.73 16.03 -19.41
CA GLY A 385 18.79 15.13 -19.84
C GLY A 385 19.09 15.19 -21.35
N PRO A 386 20.00 14.34 -21.85
CA PRO A 386 20.44 14.37 -23.25
C PRO A 386 19.33 14.03 -24.26
N ASP A 387 18.39 13.16 -23.93
CA ASP A 387 17.34 12.68 -24.86
C ASP A 387 16.02 13.47 -24.76
N TRP A 388 16.05 14.62 -24.05
CA TRP A 388 14.86 15.41 -23.74
C TRP A 388 14.15 15.96 -24.99
N VAL A 389 12.95 15.45 -25.25
CA VAL A 389 12.08 15.87 -26.38
C VAL A 389 10.85 16.69 -25.95
N TRP A 390 10.76 17.06 -24.68
CA TRP A 390 9.50 17.48 -24.05
C TRP A 390 9.25 19.00 -24.05
N ASN A 391 9.91 19.78 -24.91
CA ASN A 391 9.87 21.27 -24.90
C ASN A 391 10.21 21.84 -23.50
N ASP A 392 9.78 23.06 -23.17
CA ASP A 392 10.04 23.69 -21.86
C ASP A 392 9.01 23.29 -20.78
N GLN A 393 8.66 22.00 -20.68
CA GLN A 393 7.77 21.50 -19.61
C GLN A 393 8.33 21.69 -18.20
N ASP A 394 9.65 21.59 -18.06
CA ASP A 394 10.42 21.91 -16.86
C ASP A 394 10.48 23.42 -16.54
N GLY A 395 9.98 24.28 -17.43
CA GLY A 395 10.04 25.74 -17.32
C GLY A 395 11.27 26.37 -18.00
N GLY A 396 12.06 25.60 -18.75
CA GLY A 396 13.25 26.07 -19.46
C GLY A 396 14.54 25.46 -18.94
N THR A 397 15.64 25.61 -19.71
CA THR A 397 16.93 25.02 -19.39
C THR A 397 17.46 25.46 -18.02
N GLY A 398 17.83 24.50 -17.18
CA GLY A 398 18.45 24.73 -15.86
C GLY A 398 17.48 24.69 -14.67
N ASN A 399 16.17 24.55 -14.90
CA ASN A 399 15.20 24.34 -13.82
C ASN A 399 15.37 22.95 -13.17
N ILE A 400 15.16 22.90 -11.85
CA ILE A 400 15.29 21.68 -11.05
C ILE A 400 13.91 21.06 -10.81
N GLY A 401 13.82 19.75 -11.06
CA GLY A 401 12.71 18.90 -10.67
C GLY A 401 13.00 18.10 -9.42
N SER A 402 11.95 17.69 -8.71
CA SER A 402 11.99 16.69 -7.65
C SER A 402 11.33 15.41 -8.14
N VAL A 403 12.02 14.27 -7.99
CA VAL A 403 11.46 12.94 -8.30
C VAL A 403 10.45 12.56 -7.23
N LEU A 404 9.22 12.24 -7.65
CA LEU A 404 8.13 11.80 -6.78
C LEU A 404 7.90 10.29 -6.79
N HIS A 405 8.24 9.61 -7.90
CA HIS A 405 8.12 8.16 -8.06
C HIS A 405 9.03 7.66 -9.18
N VAL A 406 9.54 6.43 -9.04
CA VAL A 406 10.33 5.72 -10.05
C VAL A 406 9.63 4.39 -10.37
N GLY A 407 9.10 4.26 -11.59
CA GLY A 407 8.52 3.02 -12.08
C GLY A 407 9.59 1.97 -12.39
N SER A 408 9.23 0.69 -12.25
CA SER A 408 10.12 -0.45 -12.54
C SER A 408 10.52 -0.57 -14.01
N ASP A 409 9.85 0.16 -14.90
CA ASP A 409 10.12 0.28 -16.33
C ASP A 409 11.10 1.42 -16.67
N GLY A 410 11.55 2.20 -15.68
CA GLY A 410 12.40 3.37 -15.89
C GLY A 410 11.63 4.63 -16.33
N ILE A 411 10.31 4.67 -16.13
CA ILE A 411 9.53 5.92 -16.20
C ILE A 411 9.52 6.60 -14.82
N VAL A 412 9.88 7.88 -14.79
CA VAL A 412 10.07 8.66 -13.58
C VAL A 412 9.08 9.82 -13.54
N LEU A 413 8.29 9.91 -12.45
CA LEU A 413 7.38 11.03 -12.20
C LEU A 413 8.15 12.17 -11.53
N VAL A 414 8.13 13.35 -12.16
CA VAL A 414 8.85 14.54 -11.69
C VAL A 414 7.89 15.71 -11.49
N GLN A 415 8.08 16.41 -10.38
CA GLN A 415 7.48 17.71 -10.07
C GLN A 415 8.52 18.80 -10.34
N TRP A 416 8.26 19.67 -11.31
CA TRP A 416 9.13 20.81 -11.63
C TRP A 416 8.82 22.03 -10.74
N GLU A 417 9.80 22.93 -10.62
CA GLU A 417 9.68 24.17 -9.83
C GLU A 417 8.52 25.08 -10.28
N ASN A 418 8.12 25.00 -11.55
CA ASN A 418 6.98 25.73 -12.11
C ASN A 418 5.60 25.14 -11.71
N GLY A 419 5.55 24.14 -10.84
CA GLY A 419 4.31 23.46 -10.43
C GLY A 419 3.83 22.37 -11.40
N ARG A 420 4.46 22.19 -12.57
CA ARG A 420 4.08 21.16 -13.54
C ARG A 420 4.60 19.78 -13.14
N ARG A 421 3.72 18.78 -13.25
CA ARG A 421 4.06 17.35 -13.16
C ARG A 421 4.20 16.74 -14.56
N GLY A 422 5.09 15.77 -14.69
CA GLY A 422 5.24 14.97 -15.91
C GLY A 422 6.02 13.69 -15.67
N THR A 423 5.87 12.73 -16.59
CA THR A 423 6.54 11.43 -16.58
C THR A 423 7.59 11.37 -17.68
N TYR A 424 8.82 11.00 -17.33
CA TYR A 424 9.99 11.09 -18.21
C TYR A 424 10.83 9.81 -18.16
N ARG A 425 11.57 9.51 -19.23
CA ARG A 425 12.40 8.29 -19.32
C ARG A 425 13.74 8.46 -18.61
N PHE A 426 14.14 7.46 -17.84
CA PHE A 426 15.48 7.34 -17.27
C PHE A 426 15.99 5.91 -17.44
N GLY A 427 16.51 5.61 -18.64
CA GLY A 427 16.95 4.29 -19.07
C GLY A 427 15.88 3.46 -19.79
N ASN A 428 14.62 3.89 -19.80
CA ASN A 428 13.55 3.21 -20.56
C ASN A 428 13.84 3.30 -22.07
N TYR A 429 13.86 2.15 -22.75
CA TYR A 429 14.38 1.95 -24.11
C TYR A 429 15.79 2.55 -24.36
N GLY A 430 16.59 2.71 -23.30
CA GLY A 430 17.93 3.31 -23.37
C GLY A 430 17.96 4.84 -23.39
N PHE A 431 16.82 5.52 -23.32
CA PHE A 431 16.75 6.98 -23.35
C PHE A 431 16.76 7.61 -21.95
N PHE A 432 17.46 8.73 -21.82
CA PHE A 432 17.61 9.52 -20.60
C PHE A 432 17.08 10.95 -20.84
N ASP A 433 15.77 11.11 -20.68
CA ASP A 433 15.12 12.42 -20.65
C ASP A 433 15.54 13.23 -19.41
N LEU A 434 15.94 12.57 -18.33
CA LEU A 434 16.36 13.22 -17.08
C LEU A 434 17.86 13.04 -16.83
N LYS A 435 18.44 14.02 -16.14
CA LYS A 435 19.80 13.96 -15.59
C LYS A 435 19.77 14.24 -14.09
N LEU A 436 20.36 13.35 -13.29
CA LEU A 436 20.53 13.58 -11.85
C LEU A 436 21.40 14.81 -11.56
N CYS A 437 20.97 15.60 -10.60
CA CYS A 437 21.77 16.68 -10.01
C CYS A 437 22.65 16.13 -8.88
N ASP A 438 23.80 16.77 -8.65
CA ASP A 438 24.58 16.53 -7.43
C ASP A 438 23.79 17.07 -6.21
N PRO A 439 23.45 16.24 -5.20
CA PRO A 439 22.71 16.66 -4.02
C PRO A 439 23.39 17.76 -3.19
N PHE A 440 24.70 17.94 -3.34
CA PHE A 440 25.49 18.96 -2.64
C PHE A 440 25.85 20.16 -3.52
N SER A 441 25.34 20.22 -4.77
CA SER A 441 25.56 21.38 -5.63
C SER A 441 24.96 22.68 -5.03
N PRO A 442 25.59 23.85 -5.25
CA PRO A 442 25.04 25.14 -4.81
C PRO A 442 23.64 25.40 -5.35
N GLU A 443 23.32 24.91 -6.56
CA GLU A 443 22.04 25.07 -7.24
C GLU A 443 20.93 24.27 -6.53
N VAL A 444 21.16 22.97 -6.26
CA VAL A 444 20.23 22.13 -5.49
C VAL A 444 20.10 22.64 -4.05
N THR A 445 21.19 23.10 -3.43
CA THR A 445 21.15 23.69 -2.09
C THR A 445 20.27 24.95 -2.04
N ARG A 446 20.40 25.85 -3.04
CA ARG A 446 19.53 27.04 -3.16
C ARG A 446 18.07 26.67 -3.42
N TYR A 447 17.81 25.65 -4.24
CA TYR A 447 16.46 25.13 -4.49
C TYR A 447 15.79 24.65 -3.19
N HIS A 448 16.48 23.83 -2.38
CA HIS A 448 15.96 23.38 -1.08
C HIS A 448 15.75 24.53 -0.09
N LEU A 449 16.67 25.50 -0.02
CA LEU A 449 16.51 26.69 0.82
C LEU A 449 15.30 27.55 0.43
N LYS A 450 15.07 27.74 -0.87
CA LYS A 450 13.88 28.44 -1.39
C LYS A 450 12.60 27.71 -0.98
N LYS A 451 12.56 26.39 -1.16
CA LYS A 451 11.41 25.53 -0.81
C LYS A 451 11.13 25.53 0.70
N ALA A 452 12.18 25.46 1.53
CA ALA A 452 12.07 25.55 2.99
C ALA A 452 11.55 26.92 3.46
N ALA A 453 11.92 28.01 2.78
CA ALA A 453 11.44 29.36 3.11
C ALA A 453 9.95 29.59 2.77
N LEU A 454 9.44 28.96 1.70
CA LEU A 454 7.99 28.94 1.44
C LEU A 454 7.23 28.16 2.52
N ASN A 455 7.77 27.01 2.96
CA ASN A 455 7.11 26.20 3.99
C ASN A 455 7.09 26.88 5.38
N SER A 456 8.14 27.61 5.76
CA SER A 456 8.25 28.23 7.10
C SER A 456 7.49 29.56 7.26
N SER A 457 7.17 30.24 6.16
CA SER A 457 6.34 31.45 6.20
C SER A 457 4.86 31.14 6.52
N VAL A 458 4.40 29.92 6.24
CA VAL A 458 3.06 29.45 6.65
C VAL A 458 2.97 29.21 8.16
N GLU A 459 4.03 28.67 8.79
CA GLU A 459 4.04 28.37 10.23
C GLU A 459 4.00 29.64 11.11
N THR A 460 4.41 30.79 10.58
CA THR A 460 4.48 32.06 11.32
C THR A 460 3.18 32.88 11.31
N GLU A 461 2.36 32.77 10.25
CA GLU A 461 1.03 33.41 10.22
C GLU A 461 0.01 32.73 11.15
N ALA A 462 0.16 31.42 11.38
CA ALA A 462 -0.69 30.67 12.32
C ALA A 462 -0.47 31.09 13.80
N CYS A 463 0.71 31.59 14.14
CA CYS A 463 1.11 31.94 15.50
C CYS A 463 0.72 33.39 15.90
N THR A 464 0.43 34.27 14.94
CA THR A 464 0.28 35.72 15.18
C THR A 464 -1.17 36.23 15.25
N LYS A 465 -2.18 35.37 15.07
CA LYS A 465 -3.61 35.73 15.17
C LYS A 465 -4.25 35.41 16.54
N GLY A 466 -3.43 35.27 17.57
CA GLY A 466 -3.85 34.80 18.89
C GLY A 466 -3.52 35.73 20.07
N ASP A 467 -3.31 37.04 19.86
CA ASP A 467 -3.10 38.00 20.97
C ASP A 467 -3.23 39.49 20.56
N GLN A 468 -4.40 39.93 20.07
CA GLN A 468 -4.80 41.35 20.09
C GLN A 468 -6.32 41.53 20.22
N ASP A 469 -6.82 41.44 21.45
CA ASP A 469 -8.08 42.08 21.82
C ASP A 469 -8.11 42.36 23.34
N LEU A 470 -7.54 43.51 23.75
CA LEU A 470 -7.79 44.25 25.02
C LEU A 470 -6.70 45.33 25.27
N ALA A 471 -6.83 46.52 24.67
CA ALA A 471 -6.48 47.81 25.29
C ALA A 471 -6.68 49.00 24.32
N SER A 472 -7.66 49.86 24.62
CA SER A 472 -7.85 51.14 23.94
C SER A 472 -7.01 52.27 24.58
N LYS A 473 -6.31 53.10 23.79
CA LYS A 473 -6.43 54.59 23.73
C LYS A 473 -5.19 55.34 23.20
N SER A 474 -5.49 56.51 22.59
CA SER A 474 -4.68 57.74 22.41
C SER A 474 -3.43 57.78 21.50
N SER A 475 -3.66 58.27 20.28
CA SER A 475 -3.08 59.49 19.68
C SER A 475 -1.56 59.72 19.51
N ASN A 476 -1.23 60.07 18.26
CA ASN A 476 -0.31 61.13 17.79
C ASN A 476 1.21 60.90 17.62
N ASP A 477 1.60 61.02 16.33
CA ASP A 477 2.70 61.84 15.77
C ASP A 477 4.14 61.29 15.60
N LYS A 478 4.63 61.45 14.35
CA LYS A 478 6.02 61.64 13.83
C LYS A 478 7.19 60.64 14.05
N THR A 479 7.71 60.21 12.90
CA THR A 479 9.14 60.11 12.48
C THR A 479 10.27 60.22 13.51
N VAL A 480 11.27 59.32 13.44
CA VAL A 480 12.68 59.61 13.04
C VAL A 480 13.53 58.32 13.02
N GLU A 481 14.62 58.34 12.25
CA GLU A 481 15.53 57.22 11.96
C GLU A 481 16.78 57.15 12.87
N MET A 482 17.34 55.94 13.04
CA MET A 482 18.70 55.59 13.50
C MET A 482 19.25 56.08 14.87
N THR A 483 19.76 55.17 15.71
CA THR A 483 21.20 55.09 16.10
C THR A 483 21.61 53.89 16.98
N LYS A 484 22.77 53.30 16.62
CA LYS A 484 23.82 52.51 17.33
C LYS A 484 23.63 51.90 18.75
N LYS A 485 24.12 50.63 18.87
CA LYS A 485 24.52 49.82 20.06
C LYS A 485 25.65 50.50 20.91
N PRO A 486 26.23 49.97 22.04
CA PRO A 486 26.24 48.58 22.63
C PRO A 486 26.29 48.47 24.20
N ILE A 487 26.86 47.36 24.77
CA ILE A 487 27.39 47.14 26.16
C ILE A 487 26.33 46.75 27.26
N LEU A 488 26.51 45.82 28.24
CA LEU A 488 27.54 44.80 28.64
C LEU A 488 26.94 43.64 29.52
N HIS A 489 27.55 42.44 29.47
CA HIS A 489 27.81 41.40 30.53
C HIS A 489 26.83 40.97 31.66
N VAL A 490 26.66 39.63 31.88
CA VAL A 490 26.59 38.92 33.20
C VAL A 490 27.19 37.50 33.07
N ALA A 491 27.67 36.87 34.16
CA ALA A 491 28.50 35.65 34.16
C ALA A 491 27.93 34.43 34.96
N LYS A 492 28.61 33.28 34.79
CA LYS A 492 28.52 31.96 35.46
C LYS A 492 27.55 31.75 36.66
N GLY A 493 26.54 30.89 36.43
CA GLY A 493 26.37 29.60 37.12
C GLY A 493 25.80 29.54 38.56
N LYS A 494 24.86 28.58 38.78
CA LYS A 494 24.76 27.69 39.97
C LYS A 494 23.57 26.72 39.81
N TYR A 495 23.85 25.42 39.89
CA TYR A 495 22.84 24.39 40.13
C TYR A 495 22.58 24.30 41.65
N PHE A 496 21.33 24.12 42.06
CA PHE A 496 20.99 23.74 43.43
C PHE A 496 20.97 22.20 43.55
N ARG A 497 21.67 21.68 44.55
CA ARG A 497 21.45 20.32 45.05
C ARG A 497 20.19 20.27 45.91
N ASN A 498 19.66 19.06 46.10
CA ASN A 498 19.25 18.60 47.43
C ASN A 498 19.83 17.20 47.67
N ASP A 499 20.04 16.87 48.94
CA ASP A 499 21.03 15.89 49.40
C ASP A 499 20.39 14.72 50.20
N ILE A 500 21.08 13.57 50.18
CA ILE A 500 21.17 12.53 51.26
C ILE A 500 20.02 11.50 51.45
N VAL A 501 20.28 10.29 50.93
CA VAL A 501 20.31 8.96 51.60
C VAL A 501 19.22 8.53 52.60
N SER A 502 18.56 7.39 52.30
CA SER A 502 18.46 6.23 53.22
C SER A 502 17.97 4.94 52.52
N ASN A 503 18.45 3.79 53.01
CA ASN A 503 18.02 2.39 52.75
C ASN A 503 18.58 1.63 51.51
N LYS A 504 19.76 1.03 51.72
CA LYS A 504 20.14 -0.36 51.36
C LYS A 504 20.13 -1.21 52.65
N PRO A 505 20.30 -2.57 52.68
CA PRO A 505 20.65 -3.55 51.63
C PRO A 505 19.44 -4.49 51.34
N SER A 506 19.47 -5.70 50.75
CA SER A 506 20.49 -6.73 50.45
C SER A 506 19.92 -7.71 49.39
N ASP A 507 20.55 -8.83 48.97
CA ASP A 507 21.91 -9.21 48.47
C ASP A 507 21.83 -10.70 48.01
N ILE A 508 22.74 -11.21 47.15
CA ILE A 508 22.95 -12.66 46.77
C ILE A 508 21.78 -13.30 45.97
N ASP A 509 21.93 -14.17 44.94
CA ASP A 509 22.93 -14.60 43.97
C ASP A 509 22.19 -15.63 43.07
N THR A 510 22.67 -15.93 41.86
CA THR A 510 22.74 -17.32 41.36
C THR A 510 23.59 -17.41 40.10
N ASP A 511 24.61 -18.27 40.15
CA ASP A 511 25.64 -18.40 39.13
C ASP A 511 25.18 -19.05 37.81
N GLY A 512 25.75 -18.57 36.71
CA GLY A 512 25.85 -19.22 35.40
C GLY A 512 27.23 -18.91 34.83
N PRO A 513 27.94 -19.87 34.20
CA PRO A 513 29.36 -20.08 34.51
C PRO A 513 30.33 -19.02 33.98
N THR A 514 31.32 -18.71 34.82
CA THR A 514 32.54 -18.02 34.42
C THR A 514 33.51 -18.97 33.73
N TYR A 515 34.24 -18.46 32.72
CA TYR A 515 35.34 -19.09 31.96
C TYR A 515 34.96 -20.08 30.84
N PRO A 516 35.79 -20.17 29.77
CA PRO A 516 36.51 -19.08 29.12
C PRO A 516 36.36 -19.11 27.59
N CYS A 517 36.18 -17.95 26.94
CA CYS A 517 36.53 -17.76 25.52
C CYS A 517 36.58 -16.27 25.15
N THR A 518 37.72 -15.63 25.33
CA THR A 518 38.06 -14.33 24.70
C THR A 518 38.41 -14.52 23.20
N ILE A 519 37.63 -15.34 22.49
CA ILE A 519 37.84 -15.64 21.08
C ILE A 519 37.29 -14.49 20.25
N ASN A 520 38.11 -13.99 19.32
CA ASN A 520 37.79 -12.87 18.45
C ASN A 520 37.39 -11.58 19.22
N GLN A 521 38.04 -11.31 20.36
CA GLN A 521 37.85 -10.04 21.06
C GLN A 521 38.81 -8.99 20.49
N TRP A 522 38.26 -7.93 19.92
CA TRP A 522 39.02 -6.73 19.57
C TRP A 522 39.29 -5.89 20.81
N LEU A 523 40.48 -5.29 20.84
CA LEU A 523 40.97 -4.37 21.86
C LEU A 523 41.44 -3.09 21.16
N TRP A 524 41.30 -1.96 21.84
CA TRP A 524 41.86 -0.67 21.44
C TRP A 524 42.77 -0.13 22.55
N LYS A 525 43.77 0.66 22.17
CA LYS A 525 44.74 1.25 23.10
C LYS A 525 44.33 2.68 23.44
N ASP A 526 44.28 3.02 24.73
CA ASP A 526 44.06 4.39 25.17
C ASP A 526 45.36 5.22 25.21
N ASP A 527 45.21 6.52 25.45
CA ASP A 527 46.32 7.48 25.48
C ASP A 527 47.30 7.24 26.64
N ASN A 528 46.87 6.50 27.68
CA ASN A 528 47.71 6.04 28.79
C ASN A 528 48.43 4.70 28.46
N GLY A 529 48.17 4.12 27.28
CA GLY A 529 48.77 2.89 26.81
C GLY A 529 48.06 1.60 27.22
N HIS A 530 46.93 1.67 27.94
CA HIS A 530 46.18 0.48 28.37
C HIS A 530 45.32 -0.08 27.23
N TRP A 531 45.13 -1.41 27.25
CA TRP A 531 44.29 -2.11 26.28
C TRP A 531 42.87 -2.30 26.81
N ASN A 532 41.94 -1.55 26.22
CA ASN A 532 40.53 -1.57 26.56
C ASN A 532 39.74 -2.47 25.60
N GLN A 533 38.74 -3.19 26.12
CA GLN A 533 37.84 -4.01 25.30
C GLN A 533 36.74 -3.13 24.69
N TYR A 534 36.37 -3.41 23.44
CA TYR A 534 35.10 -2.91 22.89
C TYR A 534 33.92 -3.60 23.56
N SER A 535 32.79 -2.90 23.70
CA SER A 535 31.54 -3.50 24.16
C SER A 535 31.12 -4.68 23.26
N ARG A 536 30.25 -5.56 23.77
CA ARG A 536 29.84 -6.78 23.07
C ARG A 536 29.23 -6.50 21.70
N GLU A 537 28.42 -5.44 21.60
CA GLU A 537 27.72 -5.00 20.40
C GLU A 537 28.71 -4.44 19.36
N VAL A 538 29.67 -3.62 19.82
CA VAL A 538 30.70 -3.03 18.97
C VAL A 538 31.66 -4.12 18.47
N ASN A 539 32.11 -5.02 19.35
CA ASN A 539 32.97 -6.15 18.98
C ASN A 539 32.30 -7.08 17.97
N ALA A 540 31.00 -7.36 18.12
CA ALA A 540 30.23 -8.15 17.16
C ALA A 540 30.17 -7.47 15.78
N ARG A 541 29.96 -6.15 15.71
CA ARG A 541 29.95 -5.37 14.45
C ARG A 541 31.32 -5.35 13.76
N ILE A 542 32.41 -5.20 14.53
CA ILE A 542 33.78 -5.26 13.99
C ILE A 542 34.03 -6.67 13.41
N ASN A 543 33.72 -7.73 14.15
CA ASN A 543 33.90 -9.11 13.68
C ASN A 543 33.06 -9.47 12.45
N GLN A 544 31.80 -9.01 12.39
CA GLN A 544 30.94 -9.23 11.22
C GLN A 544 31.51 -8.56 9.97
N SER A 545 32.13 -7.38 10.13
CA SER A 545 32.76 -6.65 9.03
C SER A 545 34.09 -7.27 8.61
N TYR A 546 34.95 -7.62 9.58
CA TYR A 546 36.22 -8.32 9.37
C TYR A 546 36.05 -9.68 8.68
N LYS A 547 34.98 -10.42 9.00
CA LYS A 547 34.64 -11.71 8.36
C LYS A 547 34.15 -11.54 6.92
N ARG A 548 33.53 -10.40 6.58
CA ARG A 548 33.06 -10.09 5.21
C ARG A 548 34.21 -9.61 4.33
N ASP A 549 35.03 -8.69 4.83
CA ASP A 549 36.25 -8.21 4.18
C ASP A 549 37.29 -7.78 5.24
N PRO A 550 38.45 -8.45 5.33
CA PRO A 550 39.54 -8.06 6.22
C PRO A 550 40.10 -6.64 5.98
N ASN A 551 39.94 -6.09 4.76
CA ASN A 551 40.39 -4.75 4.37
C ASN A 551 39.38 -3.65 4.69
N SER A 552 38.19 -4.00 5.17
CA SER A 552 37.14 -3.05 5.50
C SER A 552 37.51 -2.12 6.68
N SER A 553 36.68 -1.12 6.91
CA SER A 553 36.76 -0.27 8.11
C SER A 553 35.37 -0.01 8.70
N VAL A 554 35.29 0.06 10.02
CA VAL A 554 34.03 0.23 10.77
C VAL A 554 34.10 1.52 11.57
N ILE A 555 33.00 2.29 11.59
CA ILE A 555 32.86 3.43 12.50
C ILE A 555 32.22 2.95 13.81
N VAL A 556 32.88 3.25 14.92
CA VAL A 556 32.50 2.89 16.28
C VAL A 556 32.45 4.16 17.15
N THR A 557 31.59 4.17 18.17
CA THR A 557 31.52 5.26 19.14
C THR A 557 32.10 4.78 20.47
N ILE A 558 33.06 5.52 21.01
CA ILE A 558 33.64 5.30 22.34
C ILE A 558 33.53 6.63 23.08
N GLN A 559 32.90 6.64 24.27
CA GLN A 559 32.74 7.84 25.11
C GLN A 559 32.26 9.06 24.31
N ASP A 560 31.16 8.88 23.56
CA ASP A 560 30.52 9.87 22.67
C ASP A 560 31.40 10.46 21.54
N GLN A 561 32.58 9.90 21.29
CA GLN A 561 33.43 10.24 20.16
C GLN A 561 33.44 9.14 19.09
N ALA A 562 33.42 9.53 17.81
CA ALA A 562 33.37 8.62 16.68
C ALA A 562 34.78 8.31 16.15
N TYR A 563 35.10 7.03 16.05
CA TYR A 563 36.38 6.54 15.55
C TYR A 563 36.18 5.57 14.37
N ARG A 564 37.10 5.59 13.40
CA ARG A 564 37.17 4.59 12.32
C ARG A 564 38.22 3.54 12.65
N VAL A 565 37.78 2.31 12.86
CA VAL A 565 38.62 1.12 13.03
C VAL A 565 38.97 0.55 11.66
N VAL A 566 40.24 0.59 11.28
CA VAL A 566 40.78 0.06 10.01
C VAL A 566 41.47 -1.27 10.32
N MET A 567 40.76 -2.38 10.10
CA MET A 567 41.16 -3.70 10.59
C MET A 567 42.45 -4.22 9.93
N ALA A 568 42.58 -4.08 8.61
CA ALA A 568 43.81 -4.46 7.89
C ALA A 568 45.07 -3.65 8.27
N LYS A 569 44.92 -2.49 8.93
CA LYS A 569 46.06 -1.67 9.39
C LYS A 569 46.23 -1.67 10.91
N SER A 570 45.42 -2.45 11.64
CA SER A 570 45.42 -2.51 13.11
C SER A 570 45.39 -1.12 13.78
N LYS A 571 44.61 -0.20 13.20
CA LYS A 571 44.55 1.21 13.64
C LYS A 571 43.11 1.70 13.84
N GLN A 572 42.89 2.47 14.89
CA GLN A 572 41.70 3.26 15.14
C GLN A 572 42.03 4.74 14.92
N ILE A 573 41.18 5.47 14.21
CA ILE A 573 41.40 6.89 13.86
C ILE A 573 40.23 7.70 14.40
N ASN A 574 40.48 8.67 15.28
CA ASN A 574 39.45 9.61 15.73
C ASN A 574 38.99 10.48 14.55
N LEU A 575 37.68 10.51 14.27
CA LEU A 575 37.17 11.25 13.11
C LEU A 575 37.18 12.76 13.31
N ALA A 576 37.17 13.24 14.56
CA ALA A 576 37.24 14.65 14.91
C ALA A 576 38.70 15.14 15.00
N THR A 577 39.54 14.48 15.81
CA THR A 577 40.93 14.95 16.07
C THR A 577 41.97 14.41 15.08
N ARG A 578 41.64 13.37 14.30
CA ARG A 578 42.56 12.62 13.43
C ARG A 578 43.70 11.87 14.13
N GLU A 579 43.68 11.82 15.46
CA GLU A 579 44.59 10.99 16.25
C GLU A 579 44.42 9.51 15.94
N ILE A 580 45.52 8.76 16.00
CA ILE A 580 45.59 7.35 15.59
C ILE A 580 46.06 6.50 16.76
N THR A 581 45.19 5.62 17.24
CA THR A 581 45.50 4.62 18.27
C THR A 581 45.58 3.22 17.67
N GLU A 582 46.20 2.29 18.41
CA GLU A 582 46.37 0.90 17.96
C GLU A 582 45.15 0.05 18.32
N VAL A 583 44.80 -0.90 17.45
CA VAL A 583 43.83 -1.96 17.75
C VAL A 583 44.42 -3.33 17.50
N LYS A 584 44.02 -4.33 18.27
CA LYS A 584 44.44 -5.72 18.06
C LYS A 584 43.29 -6.69 18.26
N LEU A 585 43.32 -7.80 17.54
CA LEU A 585 42.39 -8.90 17.69
C LEU A 585 43.05 -10.02 18.49
N LEU A 586 42.46 -10.41 19.62
CA LEU A 586 42.81 -11.66 20.30
C LEU A 586 42.26 -12.85 19.50
N LYS A 587 43.18 -13.60 18.90
CA LYS A 587 42.96 -14.96 18.39
C LYS A 587 43.78 -15.91 19.27
N ASN A 588 43.23 -17.08 19.60
CA ASN A 588 44.09 -18.17 20.07
C ASN A 588 44.69 -18.86 18.85
N ASP A 589 46.00 -19.04 18.84
CA ASP A 589 46.62 -20.08 18.02
C ASP A 589 46.20 -21.45 18.59
N SER A 590 45.76 -22.34 17.70
CA SER A 590 45.34 -23.69 18.06
C SER A 590 45.69 -24.61 16.89
N SER A 591 46.97 -24.96 16.82
CA SER A 591 47.56 -25.97 15.94
C SER A 591 48.79 -26.57 16.63
N PRO A 592 48.98 -27.90 16.68
CA PRO A 592 48.00 -28.98 16.55
C PRO A 592 47.44 -29.46 17.91
#